data_AF-A0A0M0JZ71-F1
#
_entry.id   AF-A0A0M0JZ71-F1
#
_cell.length_a   1.000
_cell.length_b   1.000
_cell.length_c   1.000
_cell.angle_alpha   90.00
_cell.angle_beta   90.00
_cell.angle_gamma   90.00
#
_symmetry.space_group_name_H-M   'P 1'
#
loop_
_entity.id
_entity.type
_entity.pdbx_description
1 polymer ?
#
loop_
_entity_poly.entity_id
_entity_poly.type
_entity_poly.pdbx_seq_one_letter_code
_entity_poly.pdbx_strand_id
1 'polypeptide(L)'
;MVAMASLLVFALVAALTPTIASLSITAGANERALRNAHLQGRNNEIMNDLFKPVATEVRSAKAAFVRGGLPSDFPRGAVLKNGPNARYDSAGGWLDGDGMVHCVVLPPDASEPRYSRTYLRTCGFSKEEAAGEGLFLGSLVAPDGYRLLWALFKNAVRAAQPQKDTANTAFLRLRGTGRVLALMEQCLPCEFTVATDATLTTTRASCDFDGIMLDRQRFPFSGGATTAHFKVDPFTHEAIGVTYCTSGPPAARIDRFDANGRPFTPVVLPLAGEAACMIHDCAITASRRAADGGAVSGVSEVMWAAVDPCVVLHTVNAHERDDGLVCVTALRSEPATPSSFIEAYSAAFLHRWLVDPRTGKCIAEQPLCDVPLEFPALDPRLQGRDARFAFAIRPSTVGGPNRYGPPFEGILIDAVIKVDVRSGALAGTWSLPDGWYVVSECCFVPKLDSVGGAQDDAADGDRGYLLVFATCAEPERAVMGTERAEAGDGRRSRLYVLDAQKLDGEWRGDECDVIVAVLALPGAVPYGLHGCWVPYEELQPPALVVD
;
A
#
# COMPACT_ATOMS: atom_id res chain seq x y z
N MET A 1 -39.23 -34.42 24.80
CA MET A 1 -38.75 -33.67 26.00
C MET A 1 -37.23 -33.66 25.88
N VAL A 2 -36.52 -32.67 25.33
CA VAL A 2 -36.56 -31.19 25.48
C VAL A 2 -36.55 -30.74 26.93
N ALA A 3 -35.35 -30.36 27.40
CA ALA A 3 -35.01 -29.43 28.48
C ALA A 3 -33.47 -29.23 28.34
N MET A 4 -32.91 -28.21 27.69
CA MET A 4 -33.04 -26.74 27.82
C MET A 4 -32.68 -26.20 29.21
N ALA A 5 -31.77 -25.22 29.18
CA ALA A 5 -31.36 -24.25 30.20
C ALA A 5 -30.30 -24.66 31.25
N SER A 6 -29.08 -24.17 31.03
CA SER A 6 -28.49 -23.23 32.00
C SER A 6 -27.76 -22.13 31.25
N LEU A 7 -28.45 -20.99 31.24
CA LEU A 7 -28.12 -19.68 30.74
C LEU A 7 -27.03 -19.07 31.63
N LEU A 8 -25.86 -18.75 31.07
CA LEU A 8 -24.95 -17.78 31.65
C LEU A 8 -24.62 -16.76 30.56
N VAL A 9 -25.55 -15.82 30.42
CA VAL A 9 -25.38 -14.56 29.72
C VAL A 9 -24.33 -13.77 30.50
N PHE A 10 -23.09 -13.80 30.03
CA PHE A 10 -22.26 -12.61 30.12
C PHE A 10 -22.31 -11.94 28.75
N ALA A 11 -23.42 -11.23 28.54
CA ALA A 11 -23.40 -10.07 27.68
C ALA A 11 -22.47 -9.06 28.36
N LEU A 12 -21.17 -9.12 28.04
CA LEU A 12 -20.38 -7.90 28.08
C LEU A 12 -20.70 -7.17 26.77
N VAL A 13 -21.90 -6.58 26.73
CA VAL A 13 -22.03 -5.28 26.08
C VAL A 13 -20.99 -4.44 26.80
N ALA A 14 -19.83 -4.24 26.18
CA ALA A 14 -18.99 -3.13 26.54
C ALA A 14 -19.93 -1.94 26.44
N ALA A 15 -20.39 -1.43 27.59
CA ALA A 15 -21.12 -0.20 27.64
C ALA A 15 -20.18 0.79 26.97
N LEU A 16 -20.49 1.15 25.72
CA LEU A 16 -19.72 2.12 24.95
C LEU A 16 -19.58 3.29 25.90
N THR A 17 -18.36 3.57 26.34
CA THR A 17 -18.14 4.76 27.15
C THR A 17 -18.66 5.94 26.32
N PRO A 18 -19.21 7.01 26.94
CA PRO A 18 -19.80 8.12 26.19
C PRO A 18 -18.87 8.65 25.08
N THR A 19 -17.57 8.60 25.32
CA THR A 19 -16.50 8.91 24.36
C THR A 19 -16.47 7.98 23.14
N ILE A 20 -16.53 6.66 23.33
CA ILE A 20 -16.52 5.69 22.21
C ILE A 20 -17.79 5.86 21.36
N ALA A 21 -18.96 5.96 22.00
CA ALA A 21 -20.22 6.18 21.28
C ALA A 21 -20.18 7.50 20.47
N SER A 22 -19.61 8.56 21.04
CA SER A 22 -19.45 9.83 20.32
C SER A 22 -18.52 9.73 19.10
N LEU A 23 -17.40 9.01 19.20
CA LEU A 23 -16.48 8.80 18.08
C LEU A 23 -17.15 8.03 16.93
N SER A 24 -17.88 6.96 17.23
CA SER A 24 -18.62 6.20 16.21
C SER A 24 -19.69 7.05 15.51
N ILE A 25 -20.40 7.91 16.24
CA ILE A 25 -21.39 8.84 15.66
C ILE A 25 -20.70 9.84 14.73
N THR A 26 -19.58 10.42 15.15
CA THR A 26 -18.82 11.39 14.35
C THR A 26 -18.21 10.74 13.11
N ALA A 27 -17.65 9.53 13.23
CA ALA A 27 -17.14 8.77 12.09
C ALA A 27 -18.23 8.54 11.03
N GLY A 28 -19.43 8.13 11.46
CA GLY A 28 -20.57 7.98 10.54
C GLY A 28 -21.04 9.30 9.92
N ALA A 29 -20.90 10.44 10.61
CA ALA A 29 -21.18 11.75 10.03
C ALA A 29 -20.11 12.17 9.00
N ASN A 30 -18.83 11.90 9.28
CA ASN A 30 -17.72 12.16 8.39
C ASN A 30 -17.84 11.32 7.10
N GLU A 31 -18.17 10.04 7.19
CA GLU A 31 -18.41 9.21 5.99
C GLU A 31 -19.55 9.78 5.13
N ARG A 32 -20.67 10.19 5.75
CA ARG A 32 -21.77 10.83 5.00
C ARG A 32 -21.31 12.11 4.30
N ALA A 33 -20.44 12.89 4.93
CA ALA A 33 -19.87 14.09 4.31
C ALA A 33 -18.99 13.75 3.09
N LEU A 34 -18.12 12.73 3.19
CA LEU A 34 -17.30 12.26 2.07
C LEU A 34 -18.15 11.79 0.89
N ARG A 35 -19.22 11.03 1.17
CA ARG A 35 -20.16 10.55 0.14
C ARG A 35 -20.91 11.70 -0.51
N ASN A 36 -21.36 12.69 0.26
CA ASN A 36 -22.00 13.89 -0.28
C ASN A 36 -21.02 14.73 -1.14
N ALA A 37 -19.75 14.80 -0.75
CA ALA A 37 -18.72 15.47 -1.54
C ALA A 37 -18.43 14.73 -2.86
N HIS A 38 -18.52 13.40 -2.87
CA HIS A 38 -18.43 12.59 -4.08
C HIS A 38 -19.59 12.83 -5.06
N LEU A 39 -20.79 13.15 -4.56
CA LEU A 39 -21.93 13.50 -5.43
C LEU A 39 -21.76 14.84 -6.16
N GLN A 40 -20.70 15.60 -5.88
CA GLN A 40 -20.38 16.83 -6.60
C GLN A 40 -19.65 16.50 -7.90
N GLY A 41 -20.27 16.81 -9.06
CA GLY A 41 -19.75 16.42 -10.38
C GLY A 41 -18.28 16.80 -10.66
N ARG A 42 -17.82 17.96 -10.17
CA ARG A 42 -16.43 18.41 -10.32
C ARG A 42 -15.41 17.47 -9.65
N ASN A 43 -15.72 16.94 -8.48
CA ASN A 43 -14.80 16.03 -7.77
C ASN A 43 -14.64 14.72 -8.54
N ASN A 44 -15.70 14.24 -9.17
CA ASN A 44 -15.64 13.04 -10.00
C ASN A 44 -14.81 13.27 -11.27
N GLU A 45 -14.94 14.42 -11.92
CA GLU A 45 -14.10 14.77 -13.08
C GLU A 45 -12.61 14.76 -12.72
N ILE A 46 -12.24 15.44 -11.63
CA ILE A 46 -10.86 15.47 -11.09
C ILE A 46 -10.35 14.06 -10.81
N MET A 47 -11.13 13.26 -10.09
CA MET A 47 -10.77 11.91 -9.72
C MET A 47 -10.55 11.03 -10.97
N ASN A 48 -11.47 11.09 -11.94
CA ASN A 48 -11.36 10.37 -13.21
C ASN A 48 -10.06 10.74 -13.92
N ASP A 49 -9.70 12.02 -13.93
CA ASP A 49 -8.47 12.50 -14.53
C ASP A 49 -7.22 11.96 -13.83
N LEU A 50 -7.25 11.74 -12.52
CA LEU A 50 -6.14 11.14 -11.77
C LEU A 50 -5.99 9.62 -12.02
N PHE A 51 -7.09 8.91 -12.36
CA PHE A 51 -7.06 7.50 -12.74
C PHE A 51 -6.60 7.22 -14.18
N LYS A 52 -6.61 8.24 -15.06
CA LYS A 52 -6.22 8.05 -16.47
C LYS A 52 -4.79 7.51 -16.58
N PRO A 53 -4.58 6.35 -17.24
CA PRO A 53 -3.27 5.74 -17.37
C PRO A 53 -2.31 6.62 -18.20
N VAL A 54 -1.02 6.42 -17.98
CA VAL A 54 0.06 7.06 -18.75
C VAL A 54 0.87 5.99 -19.48
N ALA A 55 0.64 5.83 -20.78
CA ALA A 55 1.25 4.72 -21.54
C ALA A 55 2.71 5.00 -21.98
N THR A 56 3.13 6.26 -22.04
CA THR A 56 4.47 6.63 -22.52
C THR A 56 5.51 6.42 -21.44
N GLU A 57 6.52 5.59 -21.68
CA GLU A 57 7.62 5.43 -20.72
C GLU A 57 8.59 6.61 -20.72
N VAL A 58 9.24 6.83 -19.58
CA VAL A 58 10.29 7.84 -19.41
C VAL A 58 11.49 7.15 -18.76
N ARG A 59 12.69 7.39 -19.28
CA ARG A 59 13.93 6.82 -18.77
C ARG A 59 14.91 7.95 -18.46
N SER A 60 15.53 7.89 -17.28
CA SER A 60 16.65 8.77 -16.90
C SER A 60 16.40 10.27 -17.13
N ALA A 61 15.16 10.71 -16.95
CA ALA A 61 14.79 12.12 -17.11
C ALA A 61 15.15 12.91 -15.85
N LYS A 62 15.31 14.22 -15.99
CA LYS A 62 15.62 15.10 -14.85
C LYS A 62 14.39 15.27 -13.97
N ALA A 63 14.57 15.21 -12.65
CA ALA A 63 13.57 15.67 -11.68
C ALA A 63 14.12 16.91 -10.97
N ALA A 64 13.68 18.09 -11.39
CA ALA A 64 14.26 19.36 -10.97
C ALA A 64 13.69 19.81 -9.62
N PHE A 65 14.55 20.29 -8.72
CA PHE A 65 14.09 21.00 -7.53
C PHE A 65 13.43 22.32 -7.96
N VAL A 66 12.14 22.45 -7.66
CA VAL A 66 11.39 23.71 -7.83
C VAL A 66 11.26 24.48 -6.52
N ARG A 67 11.50 23.81 -5.38
CA ARG A 67 11.58 24.42 -4.06
C ARG A 67 12.54 23.65 -3.17
N GLY A 68 13.33 24.37 -2.38
CA GLY A 68 14.21 23.81 -1.36
C GLY A 68 15.30 22.90 -1.92
N GLY A 69 15.78 21.97 -1.09
CA GLY A 69 16.82 21.00 -1.42
C GLY A 69 16.92 19.94 -0.34
N LEU A 70 17.53 18.80 -0.64
CA LEU A 70 17.63 17.71 0.33
C LEU A 70 18.61 18.06 1.46
N PRO A 71 18.18 17.99 2.74
CA PRO A 71 19.05 18.19 3.88
C PRO A 71 20.23 17.21 3.93
N SER A 72 21.25 17.55 4.72
CA SER A 72 22.44 16.70 4.91
C SER A 72 22.15 15.40 5.66
N ASP A 73 21.11 15.39 6.50
CA ASP A 73 20.63 14.22 7.25
C ASP A 73 19.58 13.40 6.47
N PHE A 74 19.22 13.80 5.25
CA PHE A 74 18.30 13.04 4.39
C PHE A 74 19.02 11.83 3.75
N PRO A 75 18.56 10.58 3.96
CA PRO A 75 19.18 9.42 3.34
C PRO A 75 19.06 9.45 1.82
N ARG A 76 20.06 8.90 1.15
CA ARG A 76 20.16 8.93 -0.31
C ARG A 76 19.69 7.60 -0.87
N GLY A 77 19.05 7.61 -2.03
CA GLY A 77 18.40 6.40 -2.57
C GLY A 77 17.32 6.70 -3.58
N ALA A 78 16.41 5.75 -3.77
CA ALA A 78 15.31 5.85 -4.71
C ALA A 78 13.98 5.63 -3.99
N VAL A 79 13.01 6.52 -4.25
CA VAL A 79 11.60 6.27 -3.92
C VAL A 79 10.91 5.65 -5.12
N LEU A 80 10.20 4.55 -4.88
CA LEU A 80 9.44 3.81 -5.87
C LEU A 80 7.95 3.92 -5.55
N LYS A 81 7.13 4.08 -6.59
CA LYS A 81 5.67 3.93 -6.55
C LYS A 81 5.26 2.85 -7.54
N ASN A 82 4.45 1.89 -7.11
CA ASN A 82 3.75 0.97 -8.01
C ASN A 82 2.31 1.46 -8.29
N GLY A 83 1.69 0.91 -9.31
CA GLY A 83 0.26 1.07 -9.50
C GLY A 83 -0.25 0.46 -10.81
N PRO A 84 -1.55 0.15 -10.88
CA PRO A 84 -2.20 -0.26 -12.11
C PRO A 84 -2.20 0.87 -13.14
N ASN A 85 -1.73 0.56 -14.35
CA ASN A 85 -1.62 1.52 -15.44
C ASN A 85 -1.83 0.81 -16.78
N ALA A 86 -3.08 0.50 -17.14
CA ALA A 86 -3.39 -0.28 -18.34
C ALA A 86 -2.73 0.30 -19.62
N ARG A 87 -1.89 -0.49 -20.30
CA ARG A 87 -1.31 -0.11 -21.60
C ARG A 87 -2.35 -0.20 -22.73
N TYR A 88 -3.17 -1.24 -22.66
CA TYR A 88 -4.31 -1.48 -23.53
C TYR A 88 -5.57 -1.57 -22.67
N ASP A 89 -6.72 -1.24 -23.23
CA ASP A 89 -8.00 -1.40 -22.53
C ASP A 89 -8.24 -2.89 -22.21
N SER A 90 -8.32 -3.22 -20.92
CA SER A 90 -8.48 -4.61 -20.43
C SER A 90 -9.94 -5.02 -20.25
N ALA A 91 -10.92 -4.14 -20.57
CA ALA A 91 -12.35 -4.37 -20.36
C ALA A 91 -12.76 -4.82 -18.93
N GLY A 92 -11.87 -4.70 -17.94
CA GLY A 92 -12.11 -5.03 -16.52
C GLY A 92 -11.32 -4.12 -15.59
N GLY A 93 -11.49 -4.28 -14.26
CA GLY A 93 -10.94 -3.57 -13.07
C GLY A 93 -9.81 -2.54 -13.23
N TRP A 94 -9.82 -1.38 -12.54
CA TRP A 94 -8.63 -0.47 -12.57
C TRP A 94 -7.40 -1.26 -12.09
N LEU A 95 -7.64 -2.11 -11.08
CA LEU A 95 -6.71 -3.09 -10.54
C LEU A 95 -6.22 -4.16 -11.55
N ASP A 96 -6.90 -4.37 -12.68
CA ASP A 96 -6.45 -5.26 -13.77
C ASP A 96 -5.40 -4.59 -14.70
N GLY A 97 -5.07 -3.31 -14.48
CA GLY A 97 -4.05 -2.60 -15.25
C GLY A 97 -2.63 -3.12 -15.02
N ASP A 98 -1.75 -2.97 -16.00
CA ASP A 98 -0.34 -3.37 -15.91
C ASP A 98 0.40 -2.63 -14.80
N GLY A 99 1.34 -3.29 -14.12
CA GLY A 99 2.21 -2.64 -13.16
C GLY A 99 3.16 -1.65 -13.84
N MET A 100 3.07 -0.38 -13.46
CA MET A 100 4.04 0.66 -13.85
C MET A 100 4.71 1.23 -12.61
N VAL A 101 6.05 1.19 -12.63
CA VAL A 101 6.88 1.74 -11.56
C VAL A 101 7.28 3.16 -11.91
N HIS A 102 6.98 4.10 -11.02
CA HIS A 102 7.58 5.43 -11.02
C HIS A 102 8.73 5.44 -10.03
N CYS A 103 9.90 5.94 -10.45
CA CYS A 103 11.10 5.97 -9.64
C CYS A 103 11.68 7.39 -9.65
N VAL A 104 12.05 7.89 -8.47
CA VAL A 104 12.88 9.10 -8.33
C VAL A 104 14.14 8.73 -7.55
N VAL A 105 15.31 8.83 -8.20
CA VAL A 105 16.62 8.67 -7.55
C VAL A 105 17.08 10.02 -7.02
N LEU A 106 17.41 10.05 -5.74
CA LEU A 106 17.93 11.16 -4.95
C LEU A 106 19.40 10.86 -4.60
N PRO A 107 20.36 11.37 -5.40
CA PRO A 107 21.76 10.97 -5.33
C PRO A 107 22.51 11.58 -4.13
N PRO A 108 23.67 10.99 -3.73
CA PRO A 108 24.43 11.44 -2.56
C PRO A 108 25.27 12.69 -2.76
N ASP A 109 25.63 13.00 -4.00
CA ASP A 109 26.38 14.19 -4.37
C ASP A 109 25.46 15.33 -4.84
N ALA A 110 26.07 16.40 -5.35
CA ALA A 110 25.32 17.52 -5.94
C ALA A 110 24.76 17.19 -7.34
N SER A 111 24.78 15.92 -7.76
CA SER A 111 24.17 15.55 -9.03
C SER A 111 22.65 15.71 -8.96
N GLU A 112 22.07 15.93 -10.13
CA GLU A 112 20.65 16.24 -10.24
C GLU A 112 19.82 14.95 -10.13
N PRO A 113 18.71 14.95 -9.37
CA PRO A 113 17.81 13.81 -9.28
C PRO A 113 17.34 13.30 -10.65
N ARG A 114 17.09 12.00 -10.71
CA ARG A 114 16.64 11.31 -11.92
C ARG A 114 15.29 10.67 -11.71
N TYR A 115 14.47 10.70 -12.74
CA TYR A 115 13.15 10.12 -12.76
C TYR A 115 12.98 9.17 -13.94
N SER A 116 12.23 8.12 -13.69
CA SER A 116 11.72 7.23 -14.72
C SER A 116 10.29 6.81 -14.40
N ARG A 117 9.58 6.40 -15.44
CA ARG A 117 8.37 5.59 -15.32
C ARG A 117 8.46 4.46 -16.34
N THR A 118 8.29 3.24 -15.87
CA THR A 118 8.60 2.05 -16.68
C THR A 118 7.65 0.93 -16.30
N TYR A 119 7.07 0.28 -17.30
CA TYR A 119 6.27 -0.92 -17.12
C TYR A 119 7.08 -2.08 -16.55
N LEU A 120 6.45 -2.96 -15.80
CA LEU A 120 7.06 -4.24 -15.47
C LEU A 120 6.86 -5.20 -16.63
N ARG A 121 7.93 -5.85 -17.09
CA ARG A 121 7.88 -6.80 -18.22
C ARG A 121 7.44 -8.16 -17.71
N THR A 122 6.20 -8.22 -17.21
CA THR A 122 5.56 -9.47 -16.79
C THR A 122 5.29 -10.36 -18.01
N CYS A 123 4.93 -11.63 -17.79
CA CYS A 123 4.65 -12.55 -18.88
C CYS A 123 3.48 -12.03 -19.73
N GLY A 124 2.41 -11.58 -19.07
CA GLY A 124 1.21 -11.03 -19.71
C GLY A 124 1.50 -9.74 -20.47
N PHE A 125 2.22 -8.80 -19.86
CA PHE A 125 2.60 -7.55 -20.53
C PHE A 125 3.42 -7.82 -21.80
N SER A 126 4.42 -8.70 -21.72
CA SER A 126 5.30 -9.01 -22.85
C SER A 126 4.55 -9.64 -24.03
N LYS A 127 3.50 -10.43 -23.75
CA LYS A 127 2.63 -11.01 -24.79
C LYS A 127 1.79 -9.95 -25.49
N GLU A 128 1.19 -9.03 -24.74
CA GLU A 128 0.41 -7.92 -25.33
C GLU A 128 1.31 -6.93 -26.08
N GLU A 129 2.53 -6.69 -25.59
CA GLU A 129 3.54 -5.90 -26.30
C GLU A 129 3.92 -6.55 -27.64
N ALA A 130 4.18 -7.87 -27.64
CA ALA A 130 4.48 -8.61 -28.87
C ALA A 130 3.31 -8.66 -29.86
N ALA A 131 2.07 -8.70 -29.37
CA ALA A 131 0.87 -8.70 -30.20
C ALA A 131 0.50 -7.29 -30.72
N GLY A 132 0.92 -6.23 -30.03
CA GLY A 132 0.51 -4.85 -30.33
C GLY A 132 -0.95 -4.52 -29.97
N GLU A 133 -1.62 -5.40 -29.21
CA GLU A 133 -3.02 -5.24 -28.79
C GLU A 133 -3.28 -5.90 -27.42
N GLY A 134 -4.40 -5.53 -26.78
CA GLY A 134 -4.84 -6.11 -25.51
C GLY A 134 -5.37 -7.54 -25.70
N LEU A 135 -4.73 -8.51 -25.05
CA LEU A 135 -5.09 -9.94 -25.12
C LEU A 135 -5.93 -10.38 -23.93
N PHE A 136 -5.74 -9.75 -22.77
CA PHE A 136 -6.39 -10.14 -21.52
C PHE A 136 -7.64 -9.32 -21.24
N LEU A 137 -8.70 -10.02 -20.85
CA LEU A 137 -9.86 -9.46 -20.19
C LEU A 137 -9.64 -9.49 -18.68
N GLY A 138 -10.05 -8.42 -17.99
CA GLY A 138 -9.90 -8.34 -16.53
C GLY A 138 -10.61 -9.47 -15.79
N SER A 139 -9.96 -9.95 -14.73
CA SER A 139 -10.40 -11.07 -13.90
C SER A 139 -10.52 -10.72 -12.42
N LEU A 140 -9.95 -9.59 -11.98
CA LEU A 140 -9.96 -9.16 -10.58
C LEU A 140 -11.32 -8.62 -10.14
N VAL A 141 -11.92 -7.77 -10.97
CA VAL A 141 -13.17 -7.04 -10.64
C VAL A 141 -14.35 -7.59 -11.47
N ALA A 142 -14.25 -8.84 -11.94
CA ALA A 142 -15.35 -9.49 -12.66
C ALA A 142 -16.43 -9.93 -11.64
N PRO A 143 -17.60 -9.27 -11.57
CA PRO A 143 -18.49 -9.38 -10.42
C PRO A 143 -19.42 -10.61 -10.45
N ASP A 144 -19.26 -11.52 -11.40
CA ASP A 144 -20.13 -12.71 -11.53
C ASP A 144 -19.36 -13.92 -12.05
N GLY A 145 -19.55 -15.09 -11.43
CA GLY A 145 -18.77 -16.31 -11.72
C GLY A 145 -18.71 -16.69 -13.21
N TYR A 146 -19.78 -16.49 -13.99
CA TYR A 146 -19.75 -16.78 -15.43
C TYR A 146 -18.88 -15.81 -16.23
N ARG A 147 -18.85 -14.51 -15.84
CA ARG A 147 -18.01 -13.49 -16.51
C ARG A 147 -16.54 -13.76 -16.24
N LEU A 148 -16.21 -14.10 -15.00
CA LEU A 148 -14.86 -14.53 -14.62
C LEU A 148 -14.43 -15.76 -15.43
N LEU A 149 -15.23 -16.83 -15.43
CA LEU A 149 -14.90 -18.04 -16.19
C LEU A 149 -14.75 -17.78 -17.70
N TRP A 150 -15.58 -16.90 -18.26
CA TRP A 150 -15.49 -16.49 -19.66
C TRP A 150 -14.23 -15.66 -19.96
N ALA A 151 -13.85 -14.76 -19.06
CA ALA A 151 -12.60 -14.00 -19.15
C ALA A 151 -11.40 -14.96 -19.11
N LEU A 152 -11.34 -15.84 -18.12
CA LEU A 152 -10.28 -16.85 -17.98
C LEU A 152 -10.15 -17.73 -19.23
N PHE A 153 -11.28 -18.19 -19.78
CA PHE A 153 -11.29 -18.98 -21.01
C PHE A 153 -10.75 -18.18 -22.21
N LYS A 154 -11.24 -16.96 -22.45
CA LYS A 154 -10.78 -16.14 -23.57
C LYS A 154 -9.31 -15.75 -23.43
N ASN A 155 -8.86 -15.45 -22.22
CA ASN A 155 -7.46 -15.17 -21.94
C ASN A 155 -6.58 -16.39 -22.25
N ALA A 156 -7.01 -17.58 -21.85
CA ALA A 156 -6.31 -18.83 -22.17
C ALA A 156 -6.20 -19.06 -23.69
N VAL A 157 -7.28 -18.80 -24.44
CA VAL A 157 -7.28 -18.95 -25.90
C VAL A 157 -6.40 -17.90 -26.59
N ARG A 158 -6.44 -16.64 -26.14
CA ARG A 158 -5.74 -15.52 -26.79
C ARG A 158 -4.27 -15.39 -26.40
N ALA A 159 -3.93 -15.74 -25.16
CA ALA A 159 -2.60 -15.48 -24.58
C ALA A 159 -1.90 -16.75 -24.03
N ALA A 160 -2.52 -17.93 -24.16
CA ALA A 160 -2.05 -19.17 -23.52
C ALA A 160 -1.77 -18.98 -22.02
N GLN A 161 -2.55 -18.11 -21.38
CA GLN A 161 -2.42 -17.72 -19.99
C GLN A 161 -3.81 -17.27 -19.50
N PRO A 162 -4.46 -18.04 -18.60
CA PRO A 162 -5.83 -17.73 -18.18
C PRO A 162 -5.96 -16.41 -17.43
N GLN A 163 -4.93 -16.02 -16.68
CA GLN A 163 -4.97 -14.86 -15.80
C GLN A 163 -3.74 -13.99 -15.99
N LYS A 164 -3.93 -12.68 -16.08
CA LYS A 164 -2.84 -11.72 -16.27
C LYS A 164 -2.03 -11.56 -14.98
N ASP A 165 -0.72 -11.59 -15.09
CA ASP A 165 0.25 -11.28 -14.04
C ASP A 165 0.60 -9.79 -14.12
N THR A 166 -0.10 -8.95 -13.35
CA THR A 166 0.04 -7.48 -13.45
C THR A 166 1.17 -6.92 -12.60
N ALA A 167 1.50 -7.55 -11.46
CA ALA A 167 2.53 -7.13 -10.51
C ALA A 167 2.44 -5.63 -10.11
N ASN A 168 1.21 -5.14 -9.87
CA ASN A 168 0.90 -3.71 -9.81
C ASN A 168 0.58 -3.17 -8.40
N THR A 169 0.64 -4.00 -7.35
CA THR A 169 0.14 -3.66 -6.02
C THR A 169 1.22 -3.01 -5.14
N ALA A 170 2.32 -3.73 -4.90
CA ALA A 170 3.31 -3.35 -3.90
C ALA A 170 4.70 -3.88 -4.23
N PHE A 171 5.65 -3.69 -3.32
CA PHE A 171 7.03 -4.13 -3.45
C PHE A 171 7.53 -4.88 -2.20
N LEU A 172 8.42 -5.86 -2.42
CA LEU A 172 9.32 -6.38 -1.40
C LEU A 172 10.77 -6.15 -1.85
N ARG A 173 11.53 -5.35 -1.09
CA ARG A 173 12.95 -5.14 -1.33
C ARG A 173 13.74 -6.32 -0.75
N LEU A 174 14.54 -7.00 -1.59
CA LEU A 174 15.44 -8.07 -1.15
C LEU A 174 16.77 -7.45 -0.71
N ARG A 175 16.83 -7.08 0.58
CA ARG A 175 17.91 -6.30 1.20
C ARG A 175 19.30 -6.80 0.83
N GLY A 176 20.21 -5.87 0.52
CA GLY A 176 21.60 -6.16 0.18
C GLY A 176 21.82 -6.82 -1.19
N THR A 177 20.76 -7.12 -1.95
CA THR A 177 20.89 -7.74 -3.28
C THR A 177 20.67 -6.76 -4.43
N GLY A 178 20.15 -5.56 -4.16
CA GLY A 178 19.75 -4.58 -5.18
C GLY A 178 18.53 -4.97 -6.01
N ARG A 179 17.86 -6.08 -5.66
CA ARG A 179 16.67 -6.60 -6.33
C ARG A 179 15.41 -6.22 -5.57
N VAL A 180 14.35 -5.96 -6.30
CA VAL A 180 13.02 -5.66 -5.78
C VAL A 180 12.01 -6.59 -6.45
N LEU A 181 11.13 -7.18 -5.65
CA LEU A 181 9.98 -7.93 -6.14
C LEU A 181 8.77 -6.99 -6.22
N ALA A 182 8.16 -6.89 -7.39
CA ALA A 182 6.84 -6.32 -7.59
C ALA A 182 5.78 -7.39 -7.37
N LEU A 183 4.77 -7.05 -6.58
CA LEU A 183 3.83 -8.00 -6.00
C LEU A 183 2.40 -7.71 -6.43
N MET A 184 1.61 -8.77 -6.54
CA MET A 184 0.16 -8.74 -6.72
C MET A 184 -0.40 -10.10 -6.27
N GLU A 185 -1.47 -10.10 -5.49
CA GLU A 185 -1.92 -11.28 -4.70
C GLU A 185 -2.39 -12.48 -5.51
N GLN A 186 -2.57 -12.33 -6.82
CA GLN A 186 -3.05 -13.41 -7.68
C GLN A 186 -1.98 -13.98 -8.61
N CYS A 187 -0.74 -13.49 -8.58
CA CYS A 187 0.33 -14.00 -9.41
C CYS A 187 1.66 -14.16 -8.67
N LEU A 188 2.60 -14.85 -9.31
CA LEU A 188 3.98 -14.89 -8.85
C LEU A 188 4.62 -13.49 -8.95
N PRO A 189 5.59 -13.17 -8.08
CA PRO A 189 6.30 -11.90 -8.12
C PRO A 189 7.04 -11.66 -9.44
N CYS A 190 7.14 -10.40 -9.85
CA CYS A 190 8.04 -9.95 -10.93
C CYS A 190 9.27 -9.30 -10.31
N GLU A 191 10.49 -9.67 -10.71
CA GLU A 191 11.74 -9.13 -10.16
C GLU A 191 12.30 -8.05 -11.08
N PHE A 192 12.78 -6.96 -10.48
CA PHE A 192 13.47 -5.89 -11.18
C PHE A 192 14.59 -5.28 -10.34
N THR A 193 15.42 -4.49 -11.00
CA THR A 193 16.49 -3.69 -10.40
C THR A 193 16.36 -2.23 -10.83
N VAL A 194 16.94 -1.34 -10.05
CA VAL A 194 16.95 0.11 -10.31
C VAL A 194 18.40 0.58 -10.38
N ALA A 195 18.74 1.32 -11.42
CA ALA A 195 20.05 1.93 -11.58
C ALA A 195 20.13 3.33 -10.96
N THR A 196 21.35 3.83 -10.72
CA THR A 196 21.58 5.18 -10.14
C THR A 196 21.08 6.32 -11.03
N ASP A 197 20.77 6.06 -12.30
CA ASP A 197 20.17 7.02 -13.22
C ASP A 197 18.64 6.87 -13.31
N ALA A 198 18.03 6.17 -12.35
CA ALA A 198 16.63 5.78 -12.30
C ALA A 198 16.19 4.77 -13.37
N THR A 199 17.06 4.23 -14.22
CA THR A 199 16.66 3.20 -15.19
C THR A 199 16.21 1.93 -14.46
N LEU A 200 15.01 1.45 -14.77
CA LEU A 200 14.49 0.17 -14.26
C LEU A 200 14.70 -0.95 -15.27
N THR A 201 15.16 -2.11 -14.78
CA THR A 201 15.29 -3.32 -15.59
C THR A 201 14.55 -4.47 -14.91
N THR A 202 13.51 -5.00 -15.56
CA THR A 202 12.90 -6.27 -15.17
C THR A 202 13.91 -7.39 -15.41
N THR A 203 14.32 -8.07 -14.34
CA THR A 203 15.29 -9.17 -14.39
C THR A 203 14.61 -10.52 -14.53
N ARG A 204 13.39 -10.66 -13.98
CA ARG A 204 12.54 -11.85 -14.14
C ARG A 204 11.08 -11.44 -14.24
N ALA A 205 10.41 -11.86 -15.30
CA ALA A 205 8.98 -11.60 -15.50
C ALA A 205 8.09 -12.29 -14.45
N SER A 206 8.57 -13.41 -13.89
CA SER A 206 7.85 -14.25 -12.93
C SER A 206 8.88 -15.03 -12.09
N CYS A 207 8.70 -15.05 -10.77
CA CYS A 207 9.61 -15.68 -9.81
C CYS A 207 8.90 -16.76 -9.00
N ASP A 208 9.17 -18.03 -9.32
CA ASP A 208 8.66 -19.18 -8.56
C ASP A 208 9.61 -19.66 -7.44
N PHE A 209 10.83 -19.13 -7.42
CA PHE A 209 11.92 -19.50 -6.51
C PHE A 209 12.20 -21.01 -6.49
N ASP A 210 12.64 -21.54 -7.64
CA ASP A 210 12.92 -22.97 -7.82
C ASP A 210 11.70 -23.85 -7.49
N GLY A 211 10.52 -23.32 -7.82
CA GLY A 211 9.24 -23.97 -7.58
C GLY A 211 8.68 -23.86 -6.16
N ILE A 212 9.38 -23.23 -5.22
CA ILE A 212 8.94 -23.10 -3.81
C ILE A 212 7.58 -22.38 -3.71
N MET A 213 7.31 -21.41 -4.58
CA MET A 213 6.05 -20.66 -4.57
C MET A 213 4.92 -21.32 -5.36
N LEU A 214 5.20 -22.40 -6.12
CA LEU A 214 4.20 -23.08 -6.93
C LEU A 214 3.25 -23.89 -6.05
N ASP A 215 1.95 -23.67 -6.26
CA ASP A 215 0.89 -24.46 -5.65
C ASP A 215 -0.32 -24.44 -6.59
N ARG A 216 -0.30 -25.31 -7.60
CA ARG A 216 -1.36 -25.38 -8.61
C ARG A 216 -2.70 -25.88 -8.06
N GLN A 217 -2.70 -26.52 -6.89
CA GLN A 217 -3.94 -26.96 -6.26
C GLN A 217 -4.69 -25.76 -5.67
N ARG A 218 -3.94 -24.85 -5.02
CA ARG A 218 -4.49 -23.63 -4.42
C ARG A 218 -4.61 -22.48 -5.40
N PHE A 219 -3.77 -22.44 -6.45
CA PHE A 219 -3.71 -21.39 -7.47
C PHE A 219 -3.74 -21.98 -8.88
N PRO A 220 -4.88 -22.52 -9.34
CA PRO A 220 -4.97 -23.28 -10.59
C PRO A 220 -4.70 -22.45 -11.86
N PHE A 221 -4.93 -21.13 -11.82
CA PHE A 221 -4.82 -20.25 -12.99
C PHE A 221 -3.46 -19.56 -13.12
N SER A 222 -2.87 -19.15 -12.01
CA SER A 222 -1.55 -18.49 -11.96
C SER A 222 -0.40 -19.44 -11.66
N GLY A 223 -0.69 -20.66 -11.19
CA GLY A 223 0.29 -21.66 -10.80
C GLY A 223 0.91 -21.44 -9.41
N GLY A 224 0.87 -20.22 -8.91
CA GLY A 224 1.30 -19.80 -7.58
C GLY A 224 1.00 -18.31 -7.38
N ALA A 225 1.00 -17.88 -6.12
CA ALA A 225 0.90 -16.48 -5.75
C ALA A 225 1.53 -16.25 -4.38
N THR A 226 1.64 -14.99 -3.99
CA THR A 226 2.06 -14.58 -2.64
C THR A 226 1.32 -13.30 -2.24
N THR A 227 1.56 -12.78 -1.04
CA THR A 227 0.95 -11.52 -0.59
C THR A 227 1.54 -10.30 -1.32
N ALA A 228 0.79 -9.20 -1.36
CA ALA A 228 1.34 -7.89 -1.69
C ALA A 228 1.94 -7.18 -0.46
N HIS A 229 1.59 -7.59 0.76
CA HIS A 229 1.98 -6.90 1.99
C HIS A 229 2.90 -7.74 2.88
N PHE A 230 4.14 -7.88 2.46
CA PHE A 230 5.18 -8.38 3.36
C PHE A 230 5.48 -7.35 4.45
N LYS A 231 5.57 -7.81 5.70
CA LYS A 231 6.10 -7.06 6.82
C LYS A 231 7.52 -7.55 7.11
N VAL A 232 8.46 -6.64 7.25
CA VAL A 232 9.87 -6.96 7.49
C VAL A 232 10.20 -6.70 8.95
N ASP A 233 10.66 -7.73 9.66
CA ASP A 233 11.17 -7.55 11.01
C ASP A 233 12.43 -6.67 10.96
N PRO A 234 12.45 -5.51 11.65
CA PRO A 234 13.58 -4.60 11.58
C PRO A 234 14.88 -5.14 12.21
N PHE A 235 14.82 -6.23 12.98
CA PHE A 235 15.96 -6.82 13.69
C PHE A 235 16.50 -8.05 12.97
N THR A 236 15.62 -8.98 12.63
CA THR A 236 16.02 -10.22 11.93
C THR A 236 16.13 -10.02 10.43
N HIS A 237 15.50 -8.98 9.89
CA HIS A 237 15.32 -8.72 8.46
C HIS A 237 14.56 -9.82 7.71
N GLU A 238 13.87 -10.68 8.45
CA GLU A 238 12.95 -11.64 7.87
C GLU A 238 11.70 -10.92 7.37
N ALA A 239 11.25 -11.24 6.15
CA ALA A 239 9.98 -10.75 5.63
C ALA A 239 8.90 -11.83 5.80
N ILE A 240 7.76 -11.44 6.36
CA ILE A 240 6.63 -12.34 6.64
C ILE A 240 5.39 -11.77 5.97
N GLY A 241 4.68 -12.62 5.24
CA GLY A 241 3.48 -12.27 4.51
C GLY A 241 2.39 -13.29 4.74
N VAL A 242 1.14 -12.85 4.75
CA VAL A 242 -0.03 -13.73 4.75
C VAL A 242 -0.85 -13.43 3.51
N THR A 243 -1.25 -14.48 2.80
CA THR A 243 -2.13 -14.42 1.63
C THR A 243 -3.22 -15.48 1.77
N TYR A 244 -4.12 -15.53 0.79
CA TYR A 244 -5.26 -16.44 0.75
C TYR A 244 -5.17 -17.39 -0.44
N CYS A 245 -5.76 -18.57 -0.30
CA CYS A 245 -5.87 -19.52 -1.40
C CYS A 245 -7.06 -19.17 -2.30
N THR A 246 -6.89 -19.25 -3.63
CA THR A 246 -7.99 -19.00 -4.58
C THR A 246 -8.83 -20.25 -4.86
N SER A 247 -8.42 -21.41 -4.34
CA SER A 247 -9.09 -22.71 -4.50
C SER A 247 -8.90 -23.63 -3.28
N GLY A 248 -9.81 -24.61 -3.17
CA GLY A 248 -9.85 -25.59 -2.09
C GLY A 248 -10.49 -25.09 -0.80
N PRO A 249 -10.38 -25.85 0.31
CA PRO A 249 -10.93 -25.43 1.60
C PRO A 249 -10.34 -24.08 2.06
N PRO A 250 -11.13 -23.21 2.71
CA PRO A 250 -10.66 -21.91 3.20
C PRO A 250 -9.38 -22.03 4.04
N ALA A 251 -8.33 -21.35 3.58
CA ALA A 251 -7.03 -21.40 4.20
C ALA A 251 -6.26 -20.10 3.96
N ALA A 252 -5.44 -19.72 4.95
CA ALA A 252 -4.39 -18.74 4.80
C ALA A 252 -3.10 -19.44 4.40
N ARG A 253 -2.28 -18.77 3.58
CA ARG A 253 -0.92 -19.18 3.26
C ARG A 253 0.05 -18.14 3.82
N ILE A 254 1.04 -18.60 4.56
CA ILE A 254 2.11 -17.78 5.12
C ILE A 254 3.35 -17.98 4.26
N ASP A 255 3.84 -16.90 3.68
CA ASP A 255 5.09 -16.85 2.94
C ASP A 255 6.13 -16.10 3.77
N ARG A 256 7.37 -16.59 3.75
CA ARG A 256 8.48 -15.99 4.49
C ARG A 256 9.73 -15.90 3.62
N PHE A 257 10.52 -14.87 3.81
CA PHE A 257 11.87 -14.72 3.25
C PHE A 257 12.87 -14.46 4.36
N ASP A 258 14.02 -15.14 4.31
CA ASP A 258 15.14 -14.86 5.20
C ASP A 258 15.76 -13.48 4.92
N ALA A 259 16.69 -13.06 5.78
CA ALA A 259 17.41 -11.79 5.66
C ALA A 259 18.18 -11.61 4.32
N ASN A 260 18.42 -12.69 3.58
CA ASN A 260 19.12 -12.68 2.29
C ASN A 260 18.15 -12.76 1.10
N GLY A 261 16.84 -12.70 1.34
CA GLY A 261 15.82 -12.82 0.31
C GLY A 261 15.63 -14.23 -0.24
N ARG A 262 15.97 -15.27 0.53
CA ARG A 262 15.64 -16.66 0.18
C ARG A 262 14.29 -17.05 0.81
N PRO A 263 13.34 -17.59 0.04
CA PRO A 263 12.06 -17.98 0.60
C PRO A 263 12.18 -19.27 1.42
N PHE A 264 11.38 -19.35 2.48
CA PHE A 264 11.10 -20.60 3.16
C PHE A 264 9.96 -21.34 2.45
N THR A 265 9.80 -22.64 2.73
CA THR A 265 8.62 -23.38 2.30
C THR A 265 7.36 -22.74 2.88
N PRO A 266 6.35 -22.40 2.05
CA PRO A 266 5.10 -21.80 2.53
C PRO A 266 4.36 -22.70 3.51
N VAL A 267 3.69 -22.09 4.48
CA VAL A 267 2.83 -22.81 5.44
C VAL A 267 1.37 -22.50 5.12
N VAL A 268 0.54 -23.54 4.99
CA VAL A 268 -0.90 -23.39 4.76
C VAL A 268 -1.66 -23.74 6.04
N LEU A 269 -2.50 -22.81 6.50
CA LEU A 269 -3.28 -22.93 7.73
C LEU A 269 -4.78 -22.85 7.40
N PRO A 270 -5.61 -23.79 7.88
CA PRO A 270 -7.05 -23.67 7.71
C PRO A 270 -7.58 -22.44 8.45
N LEU A 271 -8.53 -21.72 7.83
CA LEU A 271 -9.24 -20.64 8.51
C LEU A 271 -10.23 -21.21 9.52
N ALA A 272 -10.54 -20.46 10.59
CA ALA A 272 -11.55 -20.86 11.56
C ALA A 272 -12.98 -20.93 10.98
N GLY A 273 -13.25 -20.15 9.92
CA GLY A 273 -14.54 -20.11 9.25
C GLY A 273 -14.60 -20.97 7.98
N GLU A 274 -15.82 -21.18 7.49
CA GLU A 274 -16.08 -21.95 6.26
C GLU A 274 -16.07 -21.08 4.99
N ALA A 275 -15.94 -19.76 5.13
CA ALA A 275 -15.88 -18.84 4.01
C ALA A 275 -14.44 -18.58 3.57
N ALA A 276 -14.19 -18.64 2.26
CA ALA A 276 -12.97 -18.08 1.69
C ALA A 276 -13.06 -16.55 1.77
N CYS A 277 -12.00 -15.92 2.27
CA CYS A 277 -11.88 -14.47 2.33
C CYS A 277 -10.58 -14.01 1.69
N MET A 278 -10.59 -12.79 1.15
CA MET A 278 -9.37 -12.09 0.79
C MET A 278 -8.61 -11.75 2.08
N ILE A 279 -7.31 -12.02 2.09
CA ILE A 279 -6.37 -11.61 3.13
C ILE A 279 -5.32 -10.74 2.44
N HIS A 280 -5.62 -9.45 2.38
CA HIS A 280 -4.80 -8.46 1.68
C HIS A 280 -3.54 -8.09 2.45
N ASP A 281 -3.71 -7.84 3.74
CA ASP A 281 -2.65 -7.38 4.63
C ASP A 281 -2.59 -8.21 5.92
N CYS A 282 -1.47 -8.13 6.63
CA CYS A 282 -1.26 -8.75 7.94
C CYS A 282 -0.44 -7.82 8.84
N ALA A 283 -0.38 -8.10 10.14
CA ALA A 283 0.56 -7.42 11.03
C ALA A 283 1.45 -8.45 11.72
N ILE A 284 2.69 -8.06 12.02
CA ILE A 284 3.63 -8.86 12.79
C ILE A 284 3.87 -8.21 14.15
N THR A 285 4.37 -8.97 15.12
CA THR A 285 4.93 -8.44 16.37
C THR A 285 6.40 -8.79 16.45
N ALA A 286 7.19 -7.95 17.13
CA ALA A 286 8.52 -8.33 17.57
C ALA A 286 8.36 -9.40 18.67
N SER A 287 8.50 -10.67 18.33
CA SER A 287 8.31 -11.74 19.30
C SER A 287 9.39 -11.68 20.38
N ARG A 288 9.00 -11.65 21.66
CA ARG A 288 9.95 -11.77 22.79
C ARG A 288 10.78 -13.05 22.72
N ARG A 289 10.27 -14.12 22.10
CA ARG A 289 10.96 -15.42 21.97
C ARG A 289 12.11 -15.41 20.97
N ALA A 290 12.16 -14.45 20.04
CA ALA A 290 13.28 -14.29 19.11
C ALA A 290 14.52 -13.67 19.78
N ALA A 291 14.35 -12.99 20.92
CA ALA A 291 15.46 -12.41 21.69
C ALA A 291 16.39 -13.49 22.30
N ASP A 292 15.92 -14.74 22.41
CA ASP A 292 16.69 -15.88 22.94
C ASP A 292 17.49 -16.63 21.84
N GLY A 293 17.58 -16.09 20.63
CA GLY A 293 18.48 -16.58 19.57
C GLY A 293 18.02 -17.85 18.84
N GLY A 294 16.78 -18.29 19.06
CA GLY A 294 16.17 -19.38 18.30
C GLY A 294 15.52 -18.90 17.02
N ALA A 295 15.99 -19.37 15.86
CA ALA A 295 15.23 -19.24 14.62
C ALA A 295 13.90 -20.00 14.78
N VAL A 296 12.77 -19.30 14.77
CA VAL A 296 11.45 -19.94 14.80
C VAL A 296 11.18 -20.48 13.39
N SER A 297 11.46 -21.77 13.18
CA SER A 297 11.07 -22.46 11.96
C SER A 297 9.64 -23.01 12.11
N GLY A 298 8.74 -22.51 11.26
CA GLY A 298 7.34 -22.96 11.21
C GLY A 298 6.38 -22.26 12.18
N VAL A 299 5.12 -22.69 12.13
CA VAL A 299 4.03 -22.23 12.99
C VAL A 299 3.89 -23.23 14.14
N SER A 300 4.17 -22.80 15.37
CA SER A 300 4.03 -23.68 16.54
C SER A 300 2.59 -23.76 17.04
N GLU A 301 1.81 -22.69 16.86
CA GLU A 301 0.45 -22.56 17.41
C GLU A 301 -0.34 -21.53 16.58
N VAL A 302 -1.64 -21.77 16.42
CA VAL A 302 -2.58 -20.82 15.80
C VAL A 302 -3.72 -20.57 16.80
N MET A 303 -4.05 -19.31 17.00
CA MET A 303 -5.15 -18.88 17.86
C MET A 303 -6.12 -18.00 17.07
N TRP A 304 -7.41 -18.14 17.36
CA TRP A 304 -8.47 -17.38 16.72
C TRP A 304 -9.21 -16.55 17.76
N ALA A 305 -9.08 -15.23 17.66
CA ALA A 305 -9.84 -14.29 18.46
C ALA A 305 -11.01 -13.76 17.64
N ALA A 306 -12.24 -14.01 18.10
CA ALA A 306 -13.42 -13.42 17.49
C ALA A 306 -13.48 -11.91 17.76
N VAL A 307 -13.90 -11.15 16.75
CA VAL A 307 -14.11 -9.70 16.81
C VAL A 307 -15.46 -9.32 16.20
N ASP A 308 -15.91 -8.10 16.43
CA ASP A 308 -17.13 -7.60 15.79
C ASP A 308 -16.98 -7.56 14.25
N PRO A 309 -18.04 -7.90 13.48
CA PRO A 309 -17.97 -7.90 12.02
C PRO A 309 -17.51 -6.55 11.46
N CYS A 310 -16.48 -6.60 10.62
CA CYS A 310 -15.92 -5.43 9.96
C CYS A 310 -15.05 -5.84 8.77
N VAL A 311 -14.55 -4.84 8.02
CA VAL A 311 -13.52 -5.04 7.02
C VAL A 311 -12.28 -4.24 7.39
N VAL A 312 -11.13 -4.92 7.38
CA VAL A 312 -9.80 -4.31 7.48
C VAL A 312 -9.08 -4.59 6.18
N LEU A 313 -8.76 -3.53 5.42
CA LEU A 313 -7.91 -3.65 4.25
C LEU A 313 -6.44 -3.52 4.65
N HIS A 314 -6.08 -2.39 5.27
CA HIS A 314 -4.70 -2.13 5.70
C HIS A 314 -4.55 -2.12 7.23
N THR A 315 -3.50 -2.81 7.67
CA THR A 315 -3.03 -2.77 9.06
C THR A 315 -2.04 -1.62 9.23
N VAL A 316 -2.09 -0.96 10.40
CA VAL A 316 -1.10 0.08 10.74
C VAL A 316 0.11 -0.57 11.39
N ASN A 317 -0.10 -1.30 12.49
CA ASN A 317 0.96 -2.01 13.21
C ASN A 317 0.36 -2.99 14.23
N ALA A 318 1.18 -3.89 14.76
CA ALA A 318 0.87 -4.66 15.96
C ALA A 318 2.08 -4.74 16.90
N HIS A 319 1.85 -4.93 18.19
CA HIS A 319 2.94 -5.15 19.16
C HIS A 319 2.47 -5.95 20.38
N GLU A 320 3.42 -6.60 21.04
CA GLU A 320 3.22 -7.21 22.36
C GLU A 320 3.43 -6.17 23.47
N ARG A 321 2.46 -6.07 24.38
CA ARG A 321 2.52 -5.22 25.59
C ARG A 321 3.24 -5.93 26.73
N ASP A 322 3.63 -5.17 27.74
CA ASP A 322 4.29 -5.70 28.94
C ASP A 322 3.44 -6.65 29.79
N ASP A 323 2.12 -6.52 29.71
CA ASP A 323 1.16 -7.43 30.36
C ASP A 323 0.90 -8.73 29.56
N GLY A 324 1.58 -8.91 28.43
CA GLY A 324 1.49 -10.08 27.55
C GLY A 324 0.32 -10.04 26.55
N LEU A 325 -0.42 -8.93 26.48
CA LEU A 325 -1.46 -8.73 25.46
C LEU A 325 -0.85 -8.33 24.12
N VAL A 326 -1.51 -8.69 23.02
CA VAL A 326 -1.18 -8.22 21.68
C VAL A 326 -2.10 -7.05 21.33
N CYS A 327 -1.51 -5.91 21.03
CA CYS A 327 -2.22 -4.73 20.53
C CYS A 327 -2.11 -4.69 19.01
N VAL A 328 -3.25 -4.73 18.31
CA VAL A 328 -3.34 -4.59 16.86
C VAL A 328 -4.03 -3.27 16.54
N THR A 329 -3.42 -2.45 15.67
CA THR A 329 -4.01 -1.21 15.19
C THR A 329 -4.15 -1.29 13.67
N ALA A 330 -5.35 -1.02 13.15
CA ALA A 330 -5.66 -1.10 11.73
C ALA A 330 -6.73 -0.08 11.33
N LEU A 331 -6.95 0.06 10.02
CA LEU A 331 -8.00 0.92 9.48
C LEU A 331 -9.25 0.06 9.25
N ARG A 332 -10.28 0.31 10.06
CA ARG A 332 -11.52 -0.46 10.10
C ARG A 332 -12.60 0.27 9.30
N SER A 333 -13.27 -0.46 8.43
CA SER A 333 -14.44 0.00 7.68
C SER A 333 -15.66 -0.89 7.95
N GLU A 334 -16.85 -0.32 7.77
CA GLU A 334 -18.13 -1.01 7.88
C GLU A 334 -18.98 -0.79 6.62
N PRO A 335 -18.80 -1.62 5.57
CA PRO A 335 -19.60 -1.48 4.36
C PRO A 335 -21.10 -1.63 4.61
N ALA A 336 -21.89 -0.74 4.01
CA ALA A 336 -23.35 -0.74 4.15
C ALA A 336 -24.04 -1.91 3.41
N THR A 337 -23.34 -2.56 2.49
CA THR A 337 -23.84 -3.71 1.72
C THR A 337 -22.90 -4.91 1.90
N PRO A 338 -23.37 -6.14 1.62
CA PRO A 338 -22.50 -7.33 1.53
C PRO A 338 -21.51 -7.31 0.36
N SER A 339 -21.45 -6.22 -0.43
CA SER A 339 -20.50 -6.04 -1.52
C SER A 339 -19.07 -5.91 -0.97
N SER A 340 -18.05 -6.20 -1.79
CA SER A 340 -16.67 -6.09 -1.33
C SER A 340 -16.30 -4.63 -1.00
N PHE A 341 -15.31 -4.41 -0.13
CA PHE A 341 -14.78 -3.09 0.21
C PHE A 341 -14.37 -2.30 -1.04
N ILE A 342 -13.68 -2.97 -1.97
CA ILE A 342 -13.18 -2.37 -3.23
C ILE A 342 -14.34 -1.97 -4.13
N GLU A 343 -15.45 -2.73 -4.11
CA GLU A 343 -16.65 -2.35 -4.82
C GLU A 343 -17.30 -1.16 -4.12
N ALA A 344 -17.77 -1.27 -2.88
CA ALA A 344 -18.61 -0.25 -2.26
C ALA A 344 -17.88 1.02 -1.77
N TYR A 345 -16.55 1.02 -1.82
CA TYR A 345 -15.60 1.97 -1.22
C TYR A 345 -16.14 2.61 0.07
N SER A 346 -15.80 2.01 1.20
CA SER A 346 -16.24 2.49 2.52
C SER A 346 -15.11 3.24 3.19
N ALA A 347 -15.42 4.33 3.90
CA ALA A 347 -14.41 5.03 4.67
C ALA A 347 -13.86 4.11 5.76
N ALA A 348 -12.56 4.18 5.99
CA ALA A 348 -11.88 3.45 7.05
C ALA A 348 -11.39 4.41 8.13
N PHE A 349 -11.43 3.95 9.37
CA PHE A 349 -11.11 4.73 10.56
C PHE A 349 -10.14 3.96 11.45
N LEU A 350 -9.27 4.68 12.16
CA LEU A 350 -8.27 4.04 13.03
C LEU A 350 -8.95 3.30 14.18
N HIS A 351 -8.63 2.02 14.31
CA HIS A 351 -9.22 1.14 15.31
C HIS A 351 -8.15 0.27 15.98
N ARG A 352 -8.40 -0.12 17.23
CA ARG A 352 -7.52 -0.96 18.02
C ARG A 352 -8.25 -2.18 18.56
N TRP A 353 -7.56 -3.32 18.50
CA TRP A 353 -7.93 -4.55 19.18
C TRP A 353 -6.86 -4.93 20.19
N LEU A 354 -7.29 -5.38 21.37
CA LEU A 354 -6.42 -6.01 22.37
C LEU A 354 -6.77 -7.50 22.44
N VAL A 355 -5.81 -8.35 22.08
CA VAL A 355 -5.97 -9.80 22.07
C VAL A 355 -5.14 -10.41 23.20
N ASP A 356 -5.74 -11.28 23.99
CA ASP A 356 -5.02 -12.07 24.99
C ASP A 356 -4.60 -13.43 24.39
N PRO A 357 -3.30 -13.62 24.06
CA PRO A 357 -2.84 -14.85 23.44
C PRO A 357 -2.97 -16.08 24.34
N ARG A 358 -3.08 -15.91 25.66
CA ARG A 358 -3.22 -17.02 26.62
C ARG A 358 -4.62 -17.62 26.59
N THR A 359 -5.62 -16.83 26.20
CA THR A 359 -7.03 -17.25 26.17
C THR A 359 -7.60 -17.33 24.76
N GLY A 360 -6.89 -16.79 23.77
CA GLY A 360 -7.37 -16.69 22.38
C GLY A 360 -8.56 -15.73 22.22
N LYS A 361 -8.71 -14.74 23.12
CA LYS A 361 -9.87 -13.82 23.10
C LYS A 361 -9.44 -12.40 22.76
N CYS A 362 -10.25 -11.72 21.96
CA CYS A 362 -10.26 -10.27 21.91
C CYS A 362 -10.91 -9.77 23.20
N ILE A 363 -10.16 -9.02 24.01
CA ILE A 363 -10.63 -8.52 25.30
C ILE A 363 -11.09 -7.05 25.23
N ALA A 364 -10.74 -6.32 24.17
CA ALA A 364 -11.22 -4.97 23.91
C ALA A 364 -11.10 -4.59 22.43
N GLU A 365 -12.09 -3.84 21.95
CA GLU A 365 -12.13 -3.20 20.63
C GLU A 365 -12.44 -1.71 20.83
N GLN A 366 -11.71 -0.83 20.14
CA GLN A 366 -11.82 0.60 20.36
C GLN A 366 -11.57 1.42 19.08
N PRO A 367 -12.51 2.29 18.66
CA PRO A 367 -12.21 3.34 17.70
C PRO A 367 -11.28 4.38 18.32
N LEU A 368 -10.23 4.76 17.60
CA LEU A 368 -9.22 5.70 18.06
C LEU A 368 -9.35 7.07 17.41
N CYS A 369 -9.74 7.13 16.14
CA CYS A 369 -9.82 8.36 15.38
C CYS A 369 -11.09 8.37 14.51
N ASP A 370 -11.76 9.51 14.42
CA ASP A 370 -12.94 9.73 13.59
C ASP A 370 -12.63 10.39 12.24
N VAL A 371 -11.36 10.69 11.96
CA VAL A 371 -10.90 11.13 10.64
C VAL A 371 -10.79 9.90 9.72
N PRO A 372 -11.31 9.97 8.49
CA PRO A 372 -11.12 8.92 7.50
C PRO A 372 -9.65 8.84 7.09
N LEU A 373 -9.07 7.64 7.12
CA LEU A 373 -7.66 7.40 6.84
C LEU A 373 -7.51 6.17 5.96
N GLU A 374 -6.50 6.15 5.10
CA GLU A 374 -6.06 4.99 4.31
C GLU A 374 -4.53 5.02 4.09
N PHE A 375 -3.98 3.95 3.51
CA PHE A 375 -2.54 3.77 3.23
C PHE A 375 -1.63 4.19 4.42
N PRO A 376 -1.69 3.45 5.53
CA PRO A 376 -0.90 3.79 6.70
C PRO A 376 0.58 3.50 6.46
N ALA A 377 1.43 4.48 6.76
CA ALA A 377 2.87 4.40 6.78
C ALA A 377 3.42 4.57 8.19
N LEU A 378 4.56 3.95 8.47
CA LEU A 378 5.20 3.92 9.77
C LEU A 378 6.72 3.99 9.57
N ASP A 379 7.46 4.44 10.58
CA ASP A 379 8.90 4.23 10.62
C ASP A 379 9.20 2.73 10.59
N PRO A 380 9.80 2.19 9.50
CA PRO A 380 9.96 0.75 9.32
C PRO A 380 10.77 0.08 10.45
N ARG A 381 11.55 0.85 11.23
CA ARG A 381 12.32 0.35 12.38
C ARG A 381 11.43 -0.03 13.58
N LEU A 382 10.20 0.45 13.62
CA LEU A 382 9.23 0.18 14.68
C LEU A 382 8.15 -0.84 14.28
N GLN A 383 8.28 -1.45 13.10
CA GLN A 383 7.38 -2.50 12.66
C GLN A 383 7.39 -3.66 13.67
N GLY A 384 6.19 -4.04 14.15
CA GLY A 384 6.03 -5.05 15.19
C GLY A 384 6.27 -4.57 16.63
N ARG A 385 6.56 -3.29 16.83
CA ARG A 385 6.88 -2.68 18.14
C ARG A 385 5.87 -1.58 18.49
N ASP A 386 5.89 -1.14 19.74
CA ASP A 386 5.02 -0.06 20.21
C ASP A 386 5.47 1.29 19.64
N ALA A 387 5.01 1.58 18.42
CA ALA A 387 5.20 2.86 17.76
C ALA A 387 4.18 3.88 18.28
N ARG A 388 4.63 5.12 18.47
CA ARG A 388 3.74 6.21 18.86
C ARG A 388 3.06 6.86 17.68
N PHE A 389 3.81 7.19 16.62
CA PHE A 389 3.27 7.87 15.46
C PHE A 389 3.15 6.95 14.26
N ALA A 390 2.06 7.14 13.52
CA ALA A 390 1.87 6.65 12.17
C ALA A 390 1.43 7.80 11.27
N PHE A 391 1.59 7.62 9.97
CA PHE A 391 1.18 8.55 8.94
C PHE A 391 0.14 7.87 8.06
N ALA A 392 -0.80 8.62 7.52
CA ALA A 392 -1.79 8.08 6.61
C ALA A 392 -2.27 9.18 5.68
N ILE A 393 -2.79 8.78 4.53
CA ILE A 393 -3.49 9.73 3.67
C ILE A 393 -4.90 10.00 4.22
N ARG A 394 -5.46 11.17 3.91
CA ARG A 394 -6.86 11.51 4.18
C ARG A 394 -7.68 11.54 2.90
N PRO A 395 -8.69 10.67 2.75
CA PRO A 395 -9.70 10.84 1.71
C PRO A 395 -10.55 12.08 1.98
N SER A 396 -10.76 12.92 0.96
CA SER A 396 -11.70 14.05 0.99
C SER A 396 -13.02 13.77 0.29
N THR A 397 -13.04 12.74 -0.55
CA THR A 397 -14.27 12.18 -1.14
C THR A 397 -14.17 10.67 -1.14
N VAL A 398 -15.31 10.00 -1.01
CA VAL A 398 -15.43 8.55 -1.14
C VAL A 398 -16.76 8.25 -1.82
N GLY A 399 -16.79 7.45 -2.88
CA GLY A 399 -18.06 6.94 -3.36
C GLY A 399 -18.03 5.88 -4.44
N GLY A 400 -19.22 5.26 -4.55
CA GLY A 400 -19.76 4.39 -5.59
C GLY A 400 -19.13 3.00 -5.79
N PRO A 401 -19.81 2.07 -6.51
CA PRO A 401 -19.19 0.85 -7.02
C PRO A 401 -18.07 1.12 -8.03
N ASN A 402 -16.88 0.55 -7.82
CA ASN A 402 -15.79 0.47 -8.81
C ASN A 402 -16.22 -0.31 -10.08
N ARG A 403 -17.03 0.34 -10.94
CA ARG A 403 -17.54 -0.17 -12.21
C ARG A 403 -16.96 0.66 -13.35
N TYR A 404 -16.72 -0.02 -14.47
CA TYR A 404 -16.19 0.59 -15.67
C TYR A 404 -17.23 1.47 -16.38
N GLY A 405 -16.94 2.77 -16.44
CA GLY A 405 -17.61 3.76 -17.28
C GLY A 405 -17.77 5.10 -16.55
N PRO A 406 -17.62 6.25 -17.22
CA PRO A 406 -17.88 7.53 -16.59
C PRO A 406 -19.31 7.62 -16.05
N PRO A 407 -19.50 8.20 -14.85
CA PRO A 407 -18.44 8.69 -13.95
C PRO A 407 -17.75 7.54 -13.22
N PHE A 408 -16.40 7.57 -13.12
CA PHE A 408 -15.72 6.65 -12.21
C PHE A 408 -16.01 7.06 -10.77
N GLU A 409 -16.03 6.08 -9.88
CA GLU A 409 -16.38 6.22 -8.48
C GLU A 409 -15.20 5.67 -7.63
N GLY A 410 -14.69 6.44 -6.67
CA GLY A 410 -13.40 6.20 -6.00
C GLY A 410 -13.11 7.23 -4.90
N ILE A 411 -11.84 7.59 -4.69
CA ILE A 411 -11.42 8.58 -3.69
C ILE A 411 -10.63 9.74 -4.28
N LEU A 412 -10.79 10.91 -3.67
CA LEU A 412 -9.84 12.01 -3.75
C LEU A 412 -9.07 12.09 -2.45
N ILE A 413 -7.79 12.46 -2.56
CA ILE A 413 -6.86 12.49 -1.43
C ILE A 413 -6.20 13.85 -1.38
N ASP A 414 -6.44 14.59 -0.30
CA ASP A 414 -6.07 16.01 -0.19
C ASP A 414 -5.08 16.32 0.94
N ALA A 415 -4.74 15.34 1.78
CA ALA A 415 -3.84 15.54 2.89
C ALA A 415 -3.09 14.27 3.30
N VAL A 416 -1.97 14.51 4.00
CA VAL A 416 -1.25 13.51 4.81
C VAL A 416 -1.42 13.87 6.28
N ILE A 417 -1.77 12.89 7.09
CA ILE A 417 -2.10 13.02 8.51
C ILE A 417 -1.05 12.28 9.33
N LYS A 418 -0.61 12.90 10.43
CA LYS A 418 0.18 12.25 11.47
C LYS A 418 -0.73 11.97 12.65
N VAL A 419 -0.80 10.71 13.07
CA VAL A 419 -1.66 10.25 14.16
C VAL A 419 -0.81 9.67 15.27
N ASP A 420 -1.08 10.08 16.51
CA ASP A 420 -0.58 9.39 17.70
C ASP A 420 -1.43 8.12 17.88
N VAL A 421 -0.90 6.97 17.47
CA VAL A 421 -1.65 5.70 17.48
C VAL A 421 -1.80 5.11 18.88
N ARG A 422 -1.18 5.70 19.92
CA ARG A 422 -1.40 5.33 21.32
C ARG A 422 -2.66 5.98 21.88
N SER A 423 -2.90 7.24 21.55
CA SER A 423 -4.06 8.01 22.02
C SER A 423 -5.22 8.10 21.02
N GLY A 424 -4.93 7.96 19.73
CA GLY A 424 -5.85 8.25 18.62
C GLY A 424 -5.88 9.71 18.17
N ALA A 425 -5.14 10.60 18.85
CA ALA A 425 -5.14 12.02 18.54
C ALA A 425 -4.40 12.34 17.23
N LEU A 426 -4.91 13.32 16.48
CA LEU A 426 -4.17 13.90 15.36
C LEU A 426 -3.01 14.72 15.91
N ALA A 427 -1.79 14.32 15.59
CA ALA A 427 -0.58 15.02 15.96
C ALA A 427 -0.12 16.02 14.86
N GLY A 428 -0.68 15.91 13.65
CA GLY A 428 -0.36 16.80 12.55
C GLY A 428 -1.23 16.56 11.31
N THR A 429 -1.37 17.60 10.48
CA THR A 429 -2.01 17.54 9.17
C THR A 429 -1.23 18.41 8.20
N TRP A 430 -0.88 17.86 7.05
CA TRP A 430 -0.42 18.63 5.90
C TRP A 430 -1.42 18.46 4.75
N SER A 431 -2.14 19.54 4.43
CA SER A 431 -3.01 19.60 3.26
C SER A 431 -2.23 20.09 2.04
N LEU A 432 -2.56 19.52 0.88
CA LEU A 432 -1.95 19.92 -0.37
C LEU A 432 -2.50 21.29 -0.81
N PRO A 433 -1.76 22.05 -1.65
CA PRO A 433 -2.31 23.23 -2.30
C PRO A 433 -3.57 22.90 -3.11
N ASP A 434 -4.47 23.87 -3.27
CA ASP A 434 -5.67 23.72 -4.07
C ASP A 434 -5.35 23.16 -5.47
N GLY A 435 -6.15 22.17 -5.89
CA GLY A 435 -5.99 21.49 -7.19
C GLY A 435 -4.90 20.42 -7.25
N TRP A 436 -4.14 20.20 -6.17
CA TRP A 436 -3.17 19.11 -6.05
C TRP A 436 -3.70 17.98 -5.17
N TYR A 437 -3.46 16.74 -5.61
CA TYR A 437 -3.94 15.55 -4.94
C TYR A 437 -2.82 14.53 -4.76
N VAL A 438 -2.79 13.85 -3.62
CA VAL A 438 -1.89 12.71 -3.41
C VAL A 438 -2.34 11.58 -4.31
N VAL A 439 -1.39 10.89 -4.96
CA VAL A 439 -1.69 9.82 -5.92
C VAL A 439 -1.16 8.44 -5.52
N SER A 440 -0.58 8.30 -4.33
CA SER A 440 -0.05 7.04 -3.80
C SER A 440 0.20 7.14 -2.30
N GLU A 441 0.41 6.01 -1.63
CA GLU A 441 0.96 5.94 -0.29
C GLU A 441 2.18 6.86 -0.08
N CYS A 442 2.26 7.52 1.08
CA CYS A 442 3.46 8.25 1.47
C CYS A 442 4.57 7.28 1.92
N CYS A 443 5.80 7.52 1.47
CA CYS A 443 6.94 6.70 1.89
C CYS A 443 7.72 7.38 3.02
N PHE A 444 7.84 6.72 4.18
CA PHE A 444 8.65 7.21 5.29
C PHE A 444 10.12 6.79 5.14
N VAL A 445 11.04 7.75 5.32
CA VAL A 445 12.48 7.55 5.26
C VAL A 445 13.14 8.11 6.54
N PRO A 446 13.72 7.28 7.41
CA PRO A 446 14.37 7.72 8.65
C PRO A 446 15.52 8.71 8.42
N LYS A 447 15.69 9.76 9.24
CA LYS A 447 16.86 10.65 9.15
C LYS A 447 18.16 9.88 9.43
N LEU A 448 19.26 10.20 8.75
CA LEU A 448 20.57 9.53 8.91
C LEU A 448 21.10 9.60 10.34
N ASP A 449 20.91 10.73 11.02
CA ASP A 449 21.33 10.93 12.41
C ASP A 449 20.53 10.10 13.43
N SER A 450 19.37 9.57 13.01
CA SER A 450 18.59 8.60 13.77
C SER A 450 19.02 7.15 13.52
N VAL A 451 19.88 6.91 12.51
CA VAL A 451 20.39 5.58 12.14
C VAL A 451 21.73 5.37 12.86
N GLY A 452 21.69 4.82 14.08
CA GLY A 452 22.89 4.46 14.86
C GLY A 452 22.84 4.80 16.35
N GLY A 453 21.78 5.46 16.80
CA GLY A 453 21.51 5.70 18.21
C GLY A 453 20.80 4.53 18.90
N ALA A 454 20.79 4.54 20.23
CA ALA A 454 20.07 3.55 21.03
C ALA A 454 18.60 3.43 20.61
N GLN A 455 17.91 2.38 21.07
CA GLN A 455 16.48 2.13 20.81
C GLN A 455 15.55 3.34 21.09
N ASP A 456 16.04 4.32 21.84
CA ASP A 456 15.41 5.61 22.15
C ASP A 456 15.37 6.61 20.97
N ASP A 457 16.24 6.52 19.95
CA ASP A 457 16.29 7.50 18.85
C ASP A 457 15.21 7.30 17.78
N ALA A 458 14.58 6.12 17.76
CA ALA A 458 13.34 5.86 17.03
C ALA A 458 12.09 5.97 17.92
N ALA A 459 12.20 6.35 19.20
CA ALA A 459 11.20 6.07 20.24
C ALA A 459 9.74 6.41 19.87
N ASP A 460 9.53 7.52 19.16
CA ASP A 460 8.19 7.96 18.77
C ASP A 460 7.83 7.66 17.30
N GLY A 461 8.80 7.35 16.44
CA GLY A 461 8.55 6.93 15.05
C GLY A 461 8.30 8.04 14.02
N ASP A 462 8.73 9.28 14.30
CA ASP A 462 8.53 10.43 13.42
C ASP A 462 9.83 11.14 12.99
N ARG A 463 11.00 10.68 13.43
CA ARG A 463 12.32 11.24 13.05
C ARG A 463 12.73 10.82 11.65
N GLY A 464 12.05 11.39 10.67
CA GLY A 464 12.23 11.05 9.26
C GLY A 464 11.63 12.08 8.32
N TYR A 465 11.56 11.67 7.07
CA TYR A 465 10.95 12.42 5.98
C TYR A 465 9.81 11.60 5.38
N LEU A 466 8.74 12.27 4.93
CA LEU A 466 7.70 11.67 4.11
C LEU A 466 7.90 12.09 2.66
N LEU A 467 7.92 11.12 1.76
CA LEU A 467 7.99 11.33 0.32
C LEU A 467 6.60 11.09 -0.26
N VAL A 468 6.03 12.10 -0.93
CA VAL A 468 4.64 12.11 -1.39
C VAL A 468 4.56 12.46 -2.86
N PHE A 469 4.09 11.53 -3.68
CA PHE A 469 3.73 11.80 -5.07
C PHE A 469 2.38 12.50 -5.12
N ALA A 470 2.32 13.63 -5.83
CA ALA A 470 1.10 14.37 -6.02
C ALA A 470 0.95 14.88 -7.45
N THR A 471 -0.28 15.00 -7.91
CA THR A 471 -0.62 15.42 -9.26
C THR A 471 -1.67 16.54 -9.22
N CYS A 472 -1.42 17.57 -10.02
CA CYS A 472 -2.35 18.68 -10.23
C CYS A 472 -3.37 18.28 -11.31
N ALA A 473 -4.64 18.35 -10.96
CA ALA A 473 -5.76 17.99 -11.83
C ALA A 473 -6.49 19.21 -12.41
N GLU A 474 -6.07 20.44 -12.10
CA GLU A 474 -6.70 21.64 -12.65
C GLU A 474 -5.92 22.22 -13.84
N PRO A 475 -6.59 22.55 -14.96
CA PRO A 475 -6.00 23.39 -16.00
C PRO A 475 -5.81 24.81 -15.44
N GLU A 476 -4.61 25.35 -15.58
CA GLU A 476 -4.15 26.61 -14.95
C GLU A 476 -5.20 27.73 -14.93
N ARG A 477 -5.51 28.25 -13.73
CA ARG A 477 -5.57 29.69 -13.58
C ARG A 477 -4.13 30.19 -13.56
N ALA A 478 -3.81 31.06 -14.51
CA ALA A 478 -2.54 31.73 -14.69
C ALA A 478 -1.94 32.20 -13.35
N VAL A 479 -0.97 31.44 -12.83
CA VAL A 479 0.03 31.97 -11.91
C VAL A 479 1.16 32.47 -12.80
N MET A 480 1.37 33.78 -12.80
CA MET A 480 2.42 34.45 -13.56
C MET A 480 3.80 33.90 -13.16
N GLY A 481 4.35 32.95 -13.94
CA GLY A 481 5.71 32.44 -13.72
C GLY A 481 6.02 31.14 -14.45
N THR A 482 6.44 31.24 -15.72
CA THR A 482 7.40 30.38 -16.46
C THR A 482 7.39 28.84 -16.41
N GLU A 483 6.41 28.14 -15.85
CA GLU A 483 6.38 26.66 -15.89
C GLU A 483 5.41 26.15 -16.98
N ARG A 484 5.95 25.75 -18.14
CA ARG A 484 5.16 25.08 -19.20
C ARG A 484 4.63 23.72 -18.71
N ALA A 485 3.42 23.35 -19.15
CA ALA A 485 2.90 22.00 -18.97
C ALA A 485 3.91 20.94 -19.48
N GLU A 486 4.37 20.05 -18.60
CA GLU A 486 5.45 19.08 -18.89
C GLU A 486 4.95 17.71 -19.36
N ALA A 487 3.63 17.49 -19.41
CA ALA A 487 3.03 16.25 -19.91
C ALA A 487 2.26 16.49 -21.22
N GLY A 488 2.31 15.52 -22.15
CA GLY A 488 1.49 15.53 -23.37
C GLY A 488 -0.02 15.48 -23.12
N ASP A 489 -0.46 15.22 -21.88
CA ASP A 489 -1.86 15.20 -21.46
C ASP A 489 -2.28 16.39 -20.57
N GLY A 490 -1.35 17.33 -20.29
CA GLY A 490 -1.60 18.55 -19.51
C GLY A 490 -1.51 18.43 -17.98
N ARG A 491 -1.38 17.22 -17.40
CA ARG A 491 -1.25 17.04 -15.94
C ARG A 491 0.19 17.31 -15.47
N ARG A 492 0.34 17.90 -14.29
CA ARG A 492 1.65 18.16 -13.66
C ARG A 492 1.81 17.33 -12.40
N SER A 493 2.98 16.73 -12.20
CA SER A 493 3.25 15.92 -11.03
C SER A 493 4.49 16.37 -10.28
N ARG A 494 4.47 16.20 -8.97
CA ARG A 494 5.56 16.58 -8.06
C ARG A 494 5.83 15.47 -7.07
N LEU A 495 7.08 15.40 -6.63
CA LEU A 495 7.47 14.71 -5.40
C LEU A 495 7.68 15.75 -4.31
N TYR A 496 6.87 15.68 -3.26
CA TYR A 496 7.06 16.49 -2.05
C TYR A 496 7.89 15.71 -1.04
N VAL A 497 8.84 16.40 -0.41
CA VAL A 497 9.64 15.89 0.72
C VAL A 497 9.26 16.71 1.96
N LEU A 498 8.66 16.04 2.94
CA LEU A 498 8.11 16.65 4.14
C LEU A 498 8.92 16.24 5.37
N ASP A 499 9.20 17.15 6.31
CA ASP A 499 9.72 16.78 7.64
C ASP A 499 8.59 16.17 8.49
N ALA A 500 8.70 14.89 8.81
CA ALA A 500 7.65 14.13 9.48
C ALA A 500 7.44 14.56 10.96
N GLN A 501 8.44 15.20 11.59
CA GLN A 501 8.31 15.71 12.94
C GLN A 501 7.45 16.98 12.99
N LYS A 502 7.52 17.79 11.93
CA LYS A 502 6.86 19.09 11.80
C LYS A 502 5.57 19.02 10.98
N LEU A 503 4.85 17.90 11.01
CA LEU A 503 3.67 17.73 10.15
C LEU A 503 2.44 18.54 10.63
N ASP A 504 2.60 19.70 11.25
CA ASP A 504 1.55 20.59 11.75
C ASP A 504 1.19 21.70 10.74
N GLY A 505 1.29 21.39 9.45
CA GLY A 505 1.46 22.34 8.34
C GLY A 505 0.41 23.41 8.15
N GLU A 506 0.72 24.61 8.65
CA GLU A 506 0.10 25.86 8.21
C GLU A 506 0.80 26.41 6.96
N TRP A 507 0.02 26.79 5.94
CA TRP A 507 0.50 27.49 4.76
C TRP A 507 0.56 29.00 5.00
N ARG A 508 1.64 29.65 4.56
CA ARG A 508 1.83 31.10 4.55
C ARG A 508 2.14 31.54 3.11
N GLY A 509 1.08 31.78 2.33
CA GLY A 509 1.21 31.92 0.88
C GLY A 509 1.63 30.60 0.25
N ASP A 510 2.70 30.61 -0.56
CA ASP A 510 3.26 29.41 -1.19
C ASP A 510 4.29 28.67 -0.30
N GLU A 511 4.51 29.17 0.93
CA GLU A 511 5.44 28.60 1.90
C GLU A 511 4.71 27.74 2.94
N CYS A 512 5.37 26.68 3.37
CA CYS A 512 4.90 25.74 4.39
C CYS A 512 6.15 25.12 5.02
N ASP A 513 6.34 25.31 6.33
CA ASP A 513 7.59 24.96 7.04
C ASP A 513 7.85 23.45 7.10
N VAL A 514 6.81 22.67 6.83
CA VAL A 514 6.86 21.20 6.68
C VAL A 514 7.61 20.78 5.42
N ILE A 515 7.52 21.58 4.35
CA ILE A 515 8.07 21.23 3.03
C ILE A 515 9.55 21.56 3.00
N VAL A 516 10.35 20.51 2.89
CA VAL A 516 11.81 20.58 2.83
C VAL A 516 12.28 20.74 1.38
N ALA A 517 11.68 19.97 0.48
CA ALA A 517 11.97 20.04 -0.95
C ALA A 517 10.74 19.67 -1.78
N VAL A 518 10.70 20.20 -3.00
CA VAL A 518 9.71 19.83 -4.01
C VAL A 518 10.44 19.60 -5.33
N LEU A 519 10.23 18.44 -5.92
CA LEU A 519 10.77 18.10 -7.24
C LEU A 519 9.64 18.09 -8.27
N ALA A 520 9.82 18.80 -9.38
CA ALA A 520 8.97 18.65 -10.55
C ALA A 520 9.33 17.36 -11.28
N LEU A 521 8.31 16.59 -11.67
CA LEU A 521 8.47 15.32 -12.37
C LEU A 521 8.09 15.48 -13.85
N PRO A 522 8.91 14.96 -14.77
CA PRO A 522 8.63 15.07 -16.19
C PRO A 522 7.49 14.10 -16.55
N GLY A 523 6.31 14.69 -16.75
CA GLY A 523 5.08 13.98 -17.08
C GLY A 523 4.21 13.62 -15.88
N ALA A 524 3.00 13.17 -16.19
CA ALA A 524 2.00 12.84 -15.18
C ALA A 524 2.29 11.51 -14.45
N VAL A 525 1.98 11.50 -13.15
CA VAL A 525 1.92 10.34 -12.26
C VAL A 525 0.44 10.11 -11.91
N PRO A 526 -0.20 9.05 -12.42
CA PRO A 526 -1.58 8.73 -12.08
C PRO A 526 -1.67 8.10 -10.69
N TYR A 527 -2.90 7.84 -10.24
CA TYR A 527 -3.14 7.03 -9.05
C TYR A 527 -2.33 5.72 -9.09
N GLY A 528 -1.85 5.33 -7.92
CA GLY A 528 -1.20 4.05 -7.70
C GLY A 528 -1.51 3.55 -6.31
N LEU A 529 -0.75 2.53 -5.92
CA LEU A 529 -0.97 1.81 -4.69
C LEU A 529 0.25 2.06 -3.78
N HIS A 530 1.03 1.02 -3.50
CA HIS A 530 2.11 1.06 -2.53
C HIS A 530 3.45 1.46 -3.13
N GLY A 531 4.30 1.98 -2.27
CA GLY A 531 5.65 2.38 -2.61
C GLY A 531 6.70 1.74 -1.71
N CYS A 532 7.97 1.96 -2.02
CA CYS A 532 9.05 1.62 -1.12
C CYS A 532 10.27 2.52 -1.32
N TRP A 533 11.17 2.49 -0.34
CA TRP A 533 12.48 3.15 -0.40
C TRP A 533 13.58 2.12 -0.66
N VAL A 534 14.46 2.42 -1.61
CA VAL A 534 15.67 1.65 -1.91
C VAL A 534 16.89 2.51 -1.58
N PRO A 535 17.75 2.11 -0.62
CA PRO A 535 18.99 2.85 -0.31
C PRO A 535 19.90 2.97 -1.53
N TYR A 536 20.65 4.09 -1.63
CA TYR A 536 21.48 4.37 -2.81
C TYR A 536 22.53 3.29 -3.07
N GLU A 537 23.11 2.73 -2.01
CA GLU A 537 24.10 1.66 -2.06
C GLU A 537 23.57 0.34 -2.65
N GLU A 538 22.25 0.17 -2.76
CA GLU A 538 21.62 -0.98 -3.39
C GLU A 538 21.23 -0.74 -4.86
N LEU A 539 21.38 0.50 -5.35
CA LEU A 539 21.13 0.81 -6.75
C LEU A 539 22.26 0.30 -7.63
N GLN A 540 21.90 -0.19 -8.81
CA GLN A 540 22.85 -0.70 -9.80
C GLN A 540 23.58 0.47 -10.49
N PRO A 541 24.82 0.27 -10.97
CA PRO A 541 25.40 1.21 -11.92
C PRO A 541 24.53 1.27 -13.19
N PRO A 542 24.50 2.41 -13.91
CA PRO A 542 23.81 2.50 -15.19
C PRO A 542 24.40 1.46 -16.14
N ALA A 543 23.56 0.82 -16.95
CA ALA A 543 24.05 -0.06 -18.01
C ALA A 543 24.98 0.74 -18.94
N LEU A 544 26.18 0.22 -19.20
CA LEU A 544 27.07 0.81 -20.20
C LEU A 544 26.33 0.76 -21.54
N VAL A 545 26.03 1.92 -22.12
CA VAL A 545 25.63 2.01 -23.52
C VAL A 545 26.89 1.68 -24.31
N VAL A 546 26.98 0.43 -24.79
CA VAL A 546 27.97 0.07 -25.80
C VAL A 546 27.42 0.64 -27.11
N ASP A 547 27.93 1.81 -27.49
CA ASP A 547 27.65 2.44 -28.80
C ASP A 547 28.03 1.52 -29.97
#